data_AF-A0A2V7RFW6-F1
#
_entry.id   AF-A0A2V7RFW6-F1
#
_cell.length_a   1.000
_cell.length_b   1.000
_cell.length_c   1.000
_cell.angle_alpha   90.00
_cell.angle_beta   90.00
_cell.angle_gamma   90.00
#
_symmetry.space_group_name_H-M   'P 1'
#
loop_
_entity.id
_entity.type
_entity.pdbx_description
1 polymer ?
#
loop_
_entity_poly.entity_id
_entity_poly.type
_entity_poly.pdbx_seq_one_letter_code
_entity_poly.pdbx_strand_id
1 'polypeptide(L)'
;ADTVGTISAFAGDGSAALVGFQLTLIAKATDRFGNAISGVGVSWSASSGILQLPNNATDSTGKATNVITVGPDTGKVAISATSRFNTITFTVSALPTK
;
A
#
# COMPACT_ATOMS: atom_id res chain seq x y z
N ALA A 1 -22.11 3.14 16.39
CA ALA A 1 -22.23 2.24 15.22
C ALA A 1 -20.85 2.11 14.65
N ASP A 2 -20.27 0.92 14.67
CA ASP A 2 -19.01 0.65 13.98
C ASP A 2 -19.23 0.98 12.50
N THR A 3 -18.67 2.10 12.06
CA THR A 3 -18.74 2.48 10.65
C THR A 3 -18.07 1.36 9.87
N VAL A 4 -18.84 0.62 9.08
CA VAL A 4 -18.28 -0.39 8.18
C VAL A 4 -17.44 0.37 7.16
N GLY A 5 -16.14 0.41 7.42
CA GLY A 5 -15.10 0.96 6.56
C GLY A 5 -14.52 -0.12 5.68
N THR A 6 -13.94 0.29 4.56
CA THR A 6 -13.12 -0.54 3.70
C THR A 6 -11.84 0.20 3.38
N ILE A 7 -10.75 -0.54 3.15
CA ILE A 7 -9.52 0.00 2.58
C ILE A 7 -9.41 -0.46 1.12
N SER A 8 -8.98 0.45 0.25
CA SER A 8 -8.76 0.20 -1.18
C SER A 8 -7.41 0.76 -1.64
N ALA A 9 -6.87 0.20 -2.72
CA ALA A 9 -5.68 0.73 -3.36
C ALA A 9 -6.02 2.07 -4.03
N PHE A 10 -5.35 3.13 -3.62
CA PHE A 10 -5.58 4.48 -4.15
C PHE A 10 -4.52 4.86 -5.19
N ALA A 11 -3.25 4.53 -4.93
CA ALA A 11 -2.16 4.76 -5.88
C ALA A 11 -1.03 3.76 -5.68
N GLY A 12 -0.23 3.56 -6.74
CA GLY A 12 0.95 2.70 -6.73
C GLY A 12 0.66 1.26 -7.18
N ASP A 13 -0.60 0.83 -7.22
CA ASP A 13 -0.97 -0.47 -7.80
C ASP A 13 -0.73 -0.46 -9.32
N GLY A 14 -0.16 -1.55 -9.85
CA GLY A 14 0.26 -1.67 -11.25
C GLY A 14 1.51 -0.86 -11.61
N SER A 15 2.16 -0.19 -10.67
CA SER A 15 3.35 0.64 -10.96
C SER A 15 4.58 -0.20 -11.29
N ALA A 16 5.47 0.34 -12.12
CA ALA A 16 6.74 -0.30 -12.46
C ALA A 16 7.91 0.61 -12.12
N ALA A 17 8.98 0.06 -11.57
CA ALA A 17 10.22 0.78 -11.33
C ALA A 17 11.43 -0.15 -11.48
N LEU A 18 12.58 0.44 -11.75
CA LEU A 18 13.84 -0.29 -11.78
C LEU A 18 14.19 -0.81 -10.38
N VAL A 19 14.90 -1.95 -10.32
CA VAL A 19 15.50 -2.46 -9.09
C VAL A 19 16.30 -1.34 -8.39
N GLY A 20 16.09 -1.18 -7.09
CA GLY A 20 16.74 -0.15 -6.27
C GLY A 20 16.05 1.21 -6.27
N PHE A 21 15.01 1.42 -7.10
CA PHE A 21 14.20 2.65 -7.05
C PHE A 21 13.05 2.53 -6.07
N GLN A 22 12.57 3.69 -5.62
CA GLN A 22 11.45 3.79 -4.69
C GLN A 22 10.13 3.96 -5.44
N LEU A 23 9.10 3.26 -4.98
CA LEU A 23 7.71 3.40 -5.40
C LEU A 23 6.86 3.83 -4.22
N THR A 24 5.96 4.79 -4.46
CA THR A 24 4.99 5.23 -3.45
C THR A 24 3.69 4.47 -3.62
N LEU A 25 3.23 3.84 -2.55
CA LEU A 25 1.96 3.14 -2.46
C LEU A 25 1.03 3.92 -1.54
N ILE A 26 -0.23 4.09 -1.95
CA ILE A 26 -1.23 4.79 -1.16
C ILE A 26 -2.45 3.88 -1.05
N ALA A 27 -2.81 3.54 0.19
CA ALA A 27 -4.07 2.89 0.51
C ALA A 27 -5.04 3.93 1.07
N LYS A 28 -6.33 3.84 0.73
CA LYS A 28 -7.36 4.77 1.22
C LYS A 28 -8.44 4.00 1.98
N ALA A 29 -8.70 4.39 3.22
CA ALA A 29 -9.81 3.92 4.01
C ALA A 29 -11.01 4.85 3.87
N THR A 30 -12.14 4.29 3.46
CA THR A 30 -13.41 4.99 3.28
C THR A 30 -14.55 4.24 3.94
N ASP A 31 -15.56 4.95 4.42
CA ASP A 31 -16.83 4.34 4.83
C ASP A 31 -17.73 4.02 3.63
N ARG A 32 -18.85 3.36 3.90
CA ARG A 32 -19.89 3.05 2.91
C ARG A 32 -20.51 4.28 2.19
N PHE A 33 -20.36 5.46 2.76
CA PHE A 33 -20.85 6.73 2.20
C PHE A 33 -19.75 7.51 1.47
N GLY A 34 -18.53 6.96 1.38
CA GLY A 34 -17.37 7.58 0.74
C GLY A 34 -16.59 8.55 1.63
N ASN A 35 -16.93 8.67 2.91
CA ASN A 35 -16.20 9.50 3.86
C ASN A 35 -14.86 8.85 4.21
N ALA A 36 -13.82 9.67 4.29
CA ALA A 36 -12.51 9.23 4.73
C ALA A 36 -12.50 8.81 6.21
N ILE A 37 -11.81 7.71 6.53
CA ILE A 37 -11.64 7.26 7.91
C ILE A 37 -10.18 7.44 8.33
N SER A 38 -9.93 8.37 9.25
CA SER A 38 -8.60 8.61 9.83
C SER A 38 -8.28 7.65 10.98
N GLY A 39 -6.99 7.43 11.25
CA GLY A 39 -6.52 6.63 12.38
C GLY A 39 -6.68 5.11 12.20
N VAL A 40 -6.85 4.64 10.97
CA VAL A 40 -6.94 3.21 10.66
C VAL A 40 -5.52 2.67 10.54
N GLY A 41 -5.12 1.77 11.44
CA GLY A 41 -3.85 1.06 11.33
C GLY A 41 -3.80 0.18 10.09
N VAL A 42 -2.73 0.30 9.31
CA VAL A 42 -2.44 -0.47 8.11
C VAL A 42 -1.06 -1.10 8.25
N SER A 43 -1.01 -2.43 8.19
CA SER A 43 0.22 -3.22 8.19
C SER A 43 0.53 -3.66 6.77
N TRP A 44 1.74 -3.37 6.33
CA TRP A 44 2.24 -3.63 4.99
C TRP A 44 3.25 -4.76 5.01
N SER A 45 3.15 -5.67 4.05
CA SER A 45 4.14 -6.71 3.78
C SER A 45 4.38 -6.79 2.28
N ALA A 46 5.63 -6.99 1.87
CA ALA A 46 5.99 -7.14 0.47
C ALA A 46 6.67 -8.50 0.26
N SER A 47 6.40 -9.13 -0.88
CA SER A 47 7.06 -10.39 -1.26
C SER A 47 8.54 -10.20 -1.58
N SER A 48 8.93 -8.99 -2.01
CA SER A 48 10.31 -8.58 -2.26
C SER A 48 10.45 -7.06 -2.08
N GLY A 49 11.68 -6.60 -1.81
CA GLY A 49 11.99 -5.19 -1.55
C GLY A 49 11.88 -4.79 -0.08
N ILE A 50 12.09 -3.50 0.17
CA ILE A 50 12.16 -2.92 1.53
C ILE A 50 11.07 -1.87 1.67
N LEU A 51 10.13 -2.09 2.60
CA LEU A 51 9.12 -1.11 2.97
C LEU A 51 9.70 -0.12 4.00
N GLN A 52 9.53 1.17 3.74
CA GLN A 52 9.96 2.25 4.65
C GLN A 52 9.10 2.29 5.92
N LEU A 53 7.79 2.08 5.77
CA LEU A 53 6.83 2.14 6.88
C LEU A 53 5.99 0.86 6.90
N PRO A 54 6.50 -0.26 7.43
CA PRO A 54 5.76 -1.53 7.45
C PRO A 54 4.46 -1.44 8.27
N ASN A 55 4.32 -0.46 9.15
CA ASN A 55 3.08 -0.13 9.82
C ASN A 55 2.86 1.37 9.78
N ASN A 56 1.69 1.81 9.33
CA ASN A 56 1.29 3.22 9.36
C ASN A 56 -0.20 3.33 9.69
N ALA A 57 -0.69 4.55 9.86
CA ALA A 57 -2.11 4.81 10.05
C ALA A 57 -2.63 5.77 8.98
N THR A 58 -3.92 5.70 8.66
CA THR A 58 -4.55 6.64 7.74
C THR A 58 -4.59 8.06 8.31
N ASP A 59 -4.28 9.05 7.48
CA ASP A 59 -4.34 10.47 7.83
C ASP A 59 -5.78 11.01 7.92
N SER A 60 -5.94 12.33 8.14
CA SER A 60 -7.24 13.01 8.18
C SER A 60 -8.05 12.90 6.87
N THR A 61 -7.39 12.53 5.76
CA THR A 61 -8.02 12.28 4.46
C THR A 61 -8.27 10.78 4.19
N GLY A 62 -8.02 9.93 5.20
CA GLY A 62 -8.20 8.49 5.13
C GLY A 62 -7.10 7.79 4.33
N LYS A 63 -5.96 8.43 4.07
CA LYS A 63 -4.89 7.86 3.25
C LYS A 63 -3.73 7.35 4.11
N ALA A 64 -3.28 6.14 3.82
CA ALA A 64 -2.09 5.54 4.37
C ALA A 64 -1.05 5.46 3.26
N THR A 65 0.00 6.27 3.36
CA THR A 65 1.09 6.34 2.38
C THR A 65 2.28 5.52 2.87
N ASN A 66 2.80 4.67 1.99
CA ASN A 66 4.01 3.90 2.22
C ASN A 66 4.93 4.02 1.02
N VAL A 67 6.22 3.78 1.23
CA VAL A 67 7.23 3.77 0.18
C VAL A 67 7.94 2.43 0.21
N ILE A 68 7.98 1.76 -0.93
CA ILE A 68 8.74 0.52 -1.11
C ILE A 68 9.95 0.79 -1.98
N THR A 69 11.12 0.34 -1.54
CA THR A 69 12.30 0.23 -2.40
C THR A 69 12.25 -1.11 -3.10
N VAL A 70 12.20 -1.10 -4.43
CA VAL A 70 12.11 -2.30 -5.25
C VAL A 70 13.35 -3.16 -5.01
N GLY A 71 13.12 -4.42 -4.60
CA GLY A 71 14.17 -5.39 -4.32
C GLY A 71 14.89 -5.88 -5.57
N PRO A 72 15.92 -6.72 -5.42
CA PRO A 72 16.67 -7.29 -6.54
C PRO A 72 15.87 -8.27 -7.39
N ASP A 73 14.77 -8.80 -6.85
CA ASP A 73 13.92 -9.74 -7.57
C ASP A 73 13.13 -9.03 -8.66
N THR A 74 13.45 -9.35 -9.90
CA THR A 74 12.75 -8.79 -11.07
C THR A 74 11.42 -9.51 -11.29
N GLY A 75 10.45 -8.80 -11.85
CA GLY A 75 9.09 -9.32 -12.09
C GLY A 75 8.04 -8.70 -11.19
N LYS A 76 6.93 -9.40 -10.96
CA LYS A 76 5.80 -8.89 -10.18
C LYS A 76 6.06 -9.05 -8.69
N VAL A 77 6.12 -7.94 -7.96
CA VAL A 77 6.18 -7.88 -6.50
C VAL A 77 4.79 -7.61 -5.97
N ALA A 78 4.32 -8.48 -5.07
CA ALA A 78 3.04 -8.32 -4.39
C ALA A 78 3.26 -7.66 -3.03
N ILE A 79 2.53 -6.58 -2.76
CA ILE A 79 2.52 -5.88 -1.48
C ILE A 79 1.12 -5.98 -0.89
N SER A 80 1.00 -6.63 0.26
CA SER A 80 -0.25 -6.73 1.00
C SER A 80 -0.35 -5.59 2.01
N ALA A 81 -1.46 -4.87 2.02
CA ALA A 81 -1.81 -3.89 3.04
C ALA A 81 -3.04 -4.38 3.79
N THR A 82 -2.84 -4.73 5.06
CA THR A 82 -3.87 -5.29 5.94
C THR A 82 -4.30 -4.24 6.96
N SER A 83 -5.60 -4.05 7.09
CA SER A 83 -6.18 -3.17 8.10
C SER A 83 -7.21 -3.94 8.93
N ARG A 84 -7.80 -3.29 9.94
CA ARG A 84 -8.95 -3.84 10.69
C ARG A 84 -10.20 -4.11 9.84
N PHE A 85 -10.28 -3.56 8.62
CA PHE A 85 -11.44 -3.69 7.75
C PHE A 85 -11.28 -4.84 6.76
N ASN A 86 -10.20 -4.82 5.99
CA ASN A 86 -9.87 -5.83 4.99
C ASN A 86 -8.38 -5.73 4.64
N THR A 87 -7.92 -6.73 3.88
CA THR A 87 -6.60 -6.74 3.23
C THR A 87 -6.76 -6.41 1.75
N ILE A 88 -5.85 -5.62 1.22
CA ILE A 88 -5.69 -5.34 -0.22
C ILE A 88 -4.29 -5.73 -0.66
N THR A 89 -4.14 -6.03 -1.94
CA THR A 89 -2.85 -6.38 -2.54
C THR A 89 -2.54 -5.40 -3.66
N PHE A 90 -1.37 -4.78 -3.60
CA PHE A 90 -0.77 -4.00 -4.66
C PHE A 90 0.17 -4.90 -5.45
N THR A 91 0.15 -4.79 -6.77
CA THR A 91 1.09 -5.47 -7.66
C THR A 91 1.98 -4.43 -8.30
N VAL A 92 3.28 -4.45 -8.02
CA VAL A 92 4.27 -3.60 -8.70
C VAL A 92 5.20 -4.46 -9.55
N SER A 93 5.79 -3.87 -10.58
CA SER A 93 6.74 -4.55 -11.47
C SER A 93 8.15 -4.04 -11.26
N ALA A 94 9.03 -4.92 -10.81
CA ALA A 94 10.46 -4.70 -10.69
C ALA A 94 11.14 -4.94 -12.04
N LEU A 95 11.68 -3.88 -12.63
CA LEU A 95 12.39 -3.91 -13.90
C LEU A 95 13.91 -4.06 -13.66
N PRO A 96 14.62 -4.92 -14.41
CA PRO A 96 16.06 -5.09 -14.27
C PRO A 96 16.82 -3.78 -14.55
N THR A 97 17.85 -3.51 -13.75
CA THR A 97 18.88 -2.53 -14.08
C THR A 97 19.82 -3.17 -15.11
N LYS A 98 19.97 -2.54 -16.28
CA LYS A 98 20.80 -3.02 -17.39
C LYS A 98 22.28 -3.13 -17.01
#